data_AF-A0A7C4S8M8-F1
#
_entry.id   AF-A0A7C4S8M8-F1
#
_cell.length_a   1.000
_cell.length_b   1.000
_cell.length_c   1.000
_cell.angle_alpha   90.00
_cell.angle_beta   90.00
_cell.angle_gamma   90.00
#
_symmetry.space_group_name_H-M   'P 1'
#
loop_
_entity.id
_entity.type
_entity.pdbx_description
1 polymer ?
#
loop_
_entity_poly.entity_id
_entity_poly.type
_entity_poly.pdbx_seq_one_letter_code
_entity_poly.pdbx_strand_id
1 'polypeptide(L)' 'MPTRFRKVRKRRGSRTHGWGQIGQHRKTGAKGGRGESGKHKHKWTWILRYDRDYFG' A
#
# COMPACT_ATOMS: atom_id res chain seq x y z
N MET A 1 6.39 -3.66 -28.13
CA MET A 1 7.01 -2.88 -27.02
C MET A 1 6.33 -3.22 -25.68
N PRO A 2 7.04 -3.86 -24.74
CA PRO A 2 6.48 -4.37 -23.48
C PRO A 2 5.93 -3.29 -22.53
N THR A 3 6.28 -2.02 -22.73
CA THR A 3 5.85 -0.92 -21.84
C THR A 3 4.59 -0.20 -22.31
N ARG A 4 4.01 -0.57 -23.47
CA ARG A 4 2.92 0.15 -24.12
C ARG A 4 1.68 0.29 -23.23
N PHE A 5 1.34 -0.77 -22.48
CA PHE A 5 0.15 -0.80 -21.61
C PHE A 5 0.40 -0.34 -20.17
N ARG A 6 1.61 0.12 -19.83
CA ARG A 6 1.88 0.61 -18.46
C ARG A 6 1.07 1.86 -18.16
N LYS A 7 0.32 1.85 -17.06
CA LYS A 7 -0.49 2.99 -16.59
C LYS A 7 0.29 4.31 -16.50
N VAL A 8 1.60 4.25 -16.26
CA VAL A 8 2.47 5.43 -16.15
C VAL A 8 2.45 6.29 -17.40
N ARG A 9 2.31 5.70 -18.61
CA ARG A 9 2.31 6.47 -19.86
C ARG A 9 1.07 7.36 -19.96
N LYS A 10 -0.10 6.84 -19.58
CA LYS A 10 -1.36 7.61 -19.51
C LYS A 10 -1.37 8.66 -18.40
N ARG A 11 -0.57 8.48 -17.34
CA ARG A 11 -0.53 9.37 -16.16
C ARG A 11 0.54 10.47 -16.26
N ARG A 12 1.32 10.57 -17.36
CA ARG A 12 2.24 11.70 -17.56
C ARG A 12 1.45 13.00 -17.68
N GLY A 13 1.90 14.07 -17.03
CA GLY A 13 1.16 15.33 -16.92
C GLY A 13 0.10 15.35 -15.81
N SER A 14 -0.20 14.21 -15.17
CA SER A 14 -1.01 14.21 -13.95
C SER A 14 -0.18 14.64 -12.75
N ARG A 15 -0.73 15.51 -11.90
CA ARG A 15 -0.03 16.06 -10.74
C ARG A 15 0.37 15.01 -9.70
N THR A 16 -0.44 13.97 -9.53
CA THR A 16 -0.34 13.05 -8.38
C THR A 16 -0.07 11.61 -8.76
N HIS A 17 -0.06 11.28 -10.06
CA HIS A 17 0.00 9.91 -10.56
C HIS A 17 -1.05 8.97 -9.94
N GLY A 18 -2.18 9.51 -9.47
CA GLY A 18 -3.30 8.77 -8.88
C GLY A 18 -3.13 8.36 -7.42
N TRP A 19 -2.23 8.99 -6.66
CA TRP A 19 -1.98 8.68 -5.25
C TRP A 19 -2.76 9.56 -4.25
N GLY A 20 -3.62 10.46 -4.74
CA GLY A 20 -4.35 11.44 -3.92
C GLY A 20 -3.63 12.79 -3.84
N GLN A 21 -4.16 13.79 -3.12
CA GLN A 21 -3.50 15.11 -3.01
C GLN A 21 -2.83 15.33 -1.65
N ILE A 22 -3.43 14.82 -0.57
CA ILE A 22 -3.10 15.21 0.81
C ILE A 22 -2.17 14.18 1.50
N GLY A 23 -2.52 12.89 1.44
CA GLY A 23 -1.81 11.80 2.16
C GLY A 23 -0.75 11.05 1.35
N GLN A 24 -0.17 11.71 0.35
CA GLN A 24 0.55 11.09 -0.78
C GLN A 24 1.60 10.04 -0.41
N HIS A 25 1.80 9.06 -1.31
CA HIS A 25 2.71 7.90 -1.28
C HIS A 25 4.08 8.11 -0.61
N ARG A 26 4.11 8.14 0.73
CA ARG A 26 5.34 8.24 1.55
C ARG A 26 5.95 6.84 1.76
N LYS A 27 7.05 6.79 2.52
CA LYS A 27 7.78 5.57 2.87
C LYS A 27 6.95 4.63 3.79
N THR A 28 7.63 3.79 4.56
CA THR A 28 7.05 2.73 5.40
C THR A 28 6.03 3.22 6.44
N GLY A 29 6.13 4.47 6.91
CA GLY A 29 5.15 5.05 7.83
C GLY A 29 3.72 5.03 7.28
N ALA A 30 3.53 5.36 5.99
CA ALA A 30 2.21 5.34 5.35
C ALA A 30 1.65 3.92 5.19
N LYS A 31 2.50 2.88 5.28
CA LYS A 31 2.10 1.46 5.23
C LYS A 31 1.83 0.88 6.62
N GLY A 32 2.06 1.66 7.68
CA GLY A 32 2.01 1.18 9.06
C GLY A 32 3.13 0.19 9.38
N GLY A 33 4.35 0.43 8.89
CA GLY A 33 5.54 -0.41 9.13
C GLY A 33 6.00 -1.20 7.91
N ARG A 34 7.12 -1.93 8.05
CA ARG A 34 7.66 -2.82 7.01
C ARG A 34 7.18 -4.26 7.25
N GLY A 35 6.81 -4.95 6.18
CA GLY A 35 6.38 -6.35 6.23
C GLY A 35 5.22 -6.54 7.21
N GLU A 36 5.38 -7.52 8.09
CA GLU A 36 4.37 -8.05 9.01
C GLU A 36 4.26 -7.26 10.34
N SER A 37 4.89 -6.09 10.39
CA SER A 37 4.81 -5.19 11.53
C SER A 37 3.38 -4.73 11.82
N GLY A 38 3.02 -4.73 13.11
CA GLY A 38 1.73 -4.28 13.60
C GLY A 38 0.65 -5.35 13.63
N LYS A 39 0.94 -6.60 13.23
CA LYS A 39 -0.04 -7.69 13.23
C LYS A 39 -0.60 -8.00 14.62
N HIS A 40 0.16 -7.83 15.71
CA HIS A 40 -0.36 -7.86 17.11
C HIS A 40 -0.77 -6.49 17.68
N LYS A 41 -0.89 -5.45 16.85
CA LYS A 41 -1.21 -4.07 17.27
C LYS A 41 -2.20 -3.43 16.29
N HIS A 42 -1.78 -2.37 15.59
CA HIS A 42 -2.63 -1.56 14.70
C HIS A 42 -3.07 -2.26 13.40
N LYS A 43 -2.61 -3.47 13.11
CA LYS A 43 -3.07 -4.33 11.99
C LYS A 43 -3.75 -5.62 12.46
N TRP A 44 -4.05 -5.76 13.75
CA TRP A 44 -4.70 -6.96 14.30
C TRP A 44 -6.06 -7.27 13.65
N THR A 45 -6.81 -6.24 13.26
CA THR A 45 -8.10 -6.41 12.57
C THR A 45 -7.96 -7.13 11.23
N TRP A 46 -6.82 -6.98 10.53
CA TRP A 46 -6.55 -7.71 9.30
C TRP A 46 -6.34 -9.20 9.56
N ILE A 47 -5.58 -9.53 10.62
CA ILE A 47 -5.30 -10.92 11.05
C ILE A 47 -6.59 -11.62 11.44
N LEU A 48 -7.41 -10.99 12.30
CA LEU A 48 -8.69 -11.55 12.71
C LEU A 48 -9.63 -11.87 11.53
N ARG A 49 -9.54 -11.10 10.43
CA ARG A 49 -10.43 -11.27 9.29
C ARG A 49 -9.94 -12.28 8.26
N TYR A 50 -8.65 -12.28 7.98
CA TYR A 50 -8.10 -12.98 6.82
C TYR A 50 -7.13 -14.09 7.18
N ASP A 51 -6.60 -14.13 8.41
CA ASP A 51 -5.48 -15.00 8.77
C ASP A 51 -5.46 -15.28 10.28
N ARG A 52 -6.48 -15.98 10.80
CA ARG A 52 -6.73 -16.12 12.25
C ARG A 52 -5.70 -16.99 12.97
N ASP A 53 -5.08 -17.92 12.26
CA ASP A 53 -4.09 -18.87 12.80
C ASP A 53 -2.65 -18.38 12.58
N TYR A 54 -2.47 -17.10 12.24
CA TYR A 54 -1.16 -16.52 11.96
C TYR A 54 -0.19 -16.55 13.15
N PHE A 55 -0.73 -16.59 14.37
CA PHE A 55 0.04 -16.67 15.60
C PHE A 55 -0.34 -17.94 16.36
N GLY A 56 0.68 -18.69 16.78
CA GLY A 56 0.57 -19.92 17.57
C GLY A 56 1.79 -20.08 18.47
#